data_AF-A0A1J0A6F3-F1
#
_entry.id   AF-A0A1J0A6F3-F1
#
_cell.length_a   1.000
_cell.length_b   1.000
_cell.length_c   1.000
_cell.angle_alpha   90.00
_cell.angle_beta   90.00
_cell.angle_gamma   90.00
#
_symmetry.space_group_name_H-M   'P 1'
#
loop_
_entity.id
_entity.type
_entity.pdbx_description
1 polymer ?
#
loop_
_entity_poly.entity_id
_entity_poly.type
_entity_poly.pdbx_seq_one_letter_code
_entity_poly.pdbx_strand_id
1 'polypeptide(L)' 'MNSITKRVLIQVLLVILLIAVLIGLFFLGIFIGYVYVGKGQSSDAFNPATWQHILDFVK' A
#
# COMPACT_ATOMS: atom_id res chain seq x y z
N MET A 1 -6.57 -14.59 -32.05
CA MET A 1 -7.00 -13.81 -30.86
C MET A 1 -7.77 -12.59 -31.32
N ASN A 2 -9.09 -12.54 -31.07
CA ASN A 2 -9.97 -11.48 -31.56
C ASN A 2 -9.63 -10.12 -30.95
N SER A 3 -9.87 -9.04 -31.69
CA SER A 3 -9.54 -7.66 -31.29
C SER A 3 -10.24 -7.23 -29.99
N ILE A 4 -11.40 -7.83 -29.69
CA ILE A 4 -12.14 -7.62 -28.43
C ILE A 4 -11.40 -8.28 -27.26
N THR A 5 -11.00 -9.55 -27.39
CA THR A 5 -10.27 -10.28 -26.35
C THR A 5 -8.95 -9.60 -25.99
N LYS A 6 -8.22 -9.06 -26.98
CA LYS A 6 -6.99 -8.28 -26.72
C LYS A 6 -7.26 -7.02 -25.89
N ARG A 7 -8.33 -6.28 -26.20
CA ARG A 7 -8.71 -5.06 -25.47
C ARG A 7 -9.10 -5.35 -24.02
N VAL A 8 -9.90 -6.39 -23.80
CA VAL A 8 -10.29 -6.80 -22.45
C VAL A 8 -9.07 -7.22 -21.63
N LEU A 9 -8.16 -8.00 -22.21
CA LEU A 9 -6.94 -8.43 -21.51
C LEU A 9 -6.06 -7.23 -21.10
N ILE A 10 -5.87 -6.25 -22.01
CA ILE A 10 -5.11 -5.03 -21.72
C ILE A 10 -5.77 -4.23 -20.59
N GLN A 11 -7.10 -4.06 -20.61
CA GLN A 11 -7.81 -3.35 -19.56
C GLN A 11 -7.67 -4.02 -18.19
N VAL A 12 -7.82 -5.35 -18.14
CA VAL A 12 -7.63 -6.11 -16.89
C VAL A 12 -6.21 -5.94 -16.36
N LEU A 13 -5.20 -6.01 -17.23
CA LEU A 13 -3.80 -5.79 -16.84
C LEU A 13 -3.58 -4.37 -16.29
N LEU A 14 -4.19 -3.36 -16.89
CA LEU A 14 -4.10 -1.98 -16.40
C LEU A 14 -4.75 -1.80 -15.02
N VAL A 15 -5.89 -2.45 -14.79
CA VAL A 15 -6.56 -2.42 -13.47
C VAL A 15 -5.69 -3.10 -12.42
N ILE A 16 -5.12 -4.27 -12.72
CA ILE A 16 -4.21 -4.97 -11.81
C ILE A 16 -2.97 -4.11 -11.52
N LEU A 17 -2.39 -3.48 -12.54
CA LEU A 17 -1.26 -2.57 -12.38
C LEU A 17 -1.61 -1.38 -11.48
N LEU A 18 -2.77 -0.78 -11.70
CA LEU A 18 -3.25 0.34 -10.88
C LEU A 18 -3.38 -0.09 -9.41
N ILE A 19 -4.00 -1.25 -9.14
CA ILE A 19 -4.14 -1.78 -7.78
C ILE A 19 -2.75 -2.00 -7.16
N ALA A 20 -1.80 -2.58 -7.89
CA ALA A 20 -0.44 -2.79 -7.40
C ALA A 20 0.26 -1.46 -7.05
N VAL A 21 0.08 -0.42 -7.88
CA VAL A 21 0.61 0.93 -7.60
C VAL A 21 -0.02 1.53 -6.34
N LEU A 22 -1.34 1.41 -6.18
CA LEU A 22 -2.04 1.91 -4.98
C LEU A 22 -1.56 1.22 -3.70
N ILE A 23 -1.35 -0.10 -3.75
CA ILE A 23 -0.78 -0.86 -2.62
C ILE A 23 0.64 -0.35 -2.31
N GLY A 24 1.47 -0.14 -3.34
CA GLY A 24 2.80 0.43 -3.16
C GLY A 24 2.78 1.81 -2.50
N LEU A 25 1.89 2.69 -2.96
CA LEU A 25 1.70 4.03 -2.37
C LEU A 25 1.20 3.97 -0.93
N PHE A 26 0.33 3.00 -0.60
CA PHE A 26 -0.13 2.80 0.78
C PHE A 26 1.02 2.46 1.73
N PHE A 27 1.86 1.49 1.37
CA PHE A 27 3.01 1.12 2.21
C PHE A 27 4.05 2.24 2.26
N LEU A 28 4.26 2.96 1.16
CA LEU A 28 5.14 4.13 1.15
C LEU A 28 4.59 5.23 2.08
N GLY A 29 3.28 5.47 2.06
CA GLY A 29 2.60 6.40 2.95
C GLY A 29 2.76 6.03 4.42
N ILE A 30 2.59 4.75 4.77
CA ILE A 30 2.87 4.22 6.10
C ILE A 30 4.31 4.53 6.51
N PHE A 31 5.28 4.21 5.65
CA PHE A 31 6.69 4.41 5.97
C PHE A 31 7.03 5.89 6.19
N ILE A 32 6.57 6.76 5.28
CA ILE A 32 6.80 8.20 5.38
C ILE A 32 6.12 8.78 6.64
N GLY A 33 4.86 8.42 6.88
CA GLY A 33 4.10 8.87 8.04
C GLY A 33 4.71 8.42 9.36
N TYR A 34 5.11 7.15 9.47
CA TYR A 34 5.67 6.62 10.71
C TYR A 34 7.10 7.13 10.97
N VAL A 35 7.97 7.04 9.96
CA VAL A 35 9.41 7.30 10.14
C VAL A 35 9.75 8.78 10.03
N TYR A 36 9.31 9.46 8.96
CA TYR A 36 9.73 10.85 8.72
C TYR A 36 8.90 11.85 9.50
N VAL A 37 7.58 11.65 9.54
CA VAL A 37 6.64 12.52 10.27
C VAL A 37 6.59 12.14 11.75
N GLY A 38 6.34 10.86 12.05
CA GLY A 38 6.22 10.34 13.42
C GLY A 38 7.54 10.13 14.15
N LYS A 39 8.69 10.26 13.47
CA LYS A 39 10.04 10.01 14.03
C LYS A 39 10.22 8.60 14.61
N GLY A 40 9.42 7.64 14.19
CA GLY A 40 9.51 6.24 14.60
C GLY A 40 10.69 5.52 13.92
N GLN A 41 11.09 4.38 14.49
CA GLN A 41 12.15 3.54 13.91
C GLN A 41 11.67 2.87 12.61
N SER A 42 12.51 2.84 11.58
CA SER A 42 12.16 2.27 10.28
C SER A 42 11.82 0.77 10.33
N SER A 43 12.38 0.02 11.27
CA SER A 43 12.07 -1.40 11.50
C SER A 43 10.62 -1.64 11.95
N ASP A 44 10.02 -0.64 12.59
CA ASP A 44 8.75 -0.79 13.30
C ASP A 44 7.56 -0.34 12.45
N ALA A 45 7.82 0.36 11.33
CA ALA A 45 6.80 0.91 10.45
C ALA A 45 5.82 -0.15 9.92
N PHE A 46 6.32 -1.37 9.68
CA PHE A 46 5.52 -2.50 9.19
C PHE A 46 5.33 -3.61 10.24
N ASN A 47 5.68 -3.35 11.50
CA ASN A 47 5.44 -4.30 12.58
C ASN A 47 3.98 -4.19 13.07
N PRO A 48 3.17 -5.27 13.00
CA PRO A 48 1.77 -5.23 13.44
C PRO A 48 1.58 -4.82 14.90
N ALA A 49 2.53 -5.17 15.79
CA ALA A 49 2.46 -4.80 17.19
C ALA A 49 2.51 -3.28 17.40
N THR A 50 3.29 -2.56 16.59
CA THR A 50 3.36 -1.09 16.59
C THR A 50 1.99 -0.46 16.37
N TRP A 51 1.25 -0.95 15.37
CA TRP A 51 -0.07 -0.43 15.04
C TRP A 51 -1.11 -0.78 16.10
N GLN A 52 -1.00 -1.97 16.71
CA GLN A 52 -1.82 -2.30 17.87
C GLN A 52 -1.56 -1.31 19.02
N HIS A 53 -0.30 -1.02 19.34
CA HIS A 53 0.07 -0.04 20.35
C HIS A 53 -0.45 1.38 20.02
N ILE A 54 -0.38 1.81 18.76
CA ILE A 54 -0.96 3.10 18.33
C ILE A 54 -2.48 3.12 18.54
N LEU A 55 -3.18 2.06 18.14
CA LEU A 55 -4.63 1.95 18.33
C LEU A 55 -5.03 1.91 19.81
N ASP A 56 -4.18 1.33 20.66
CA ASP A 56 -4.41 1.30 22.11
C ASP A 56 -4.31 2.72 22.73
N PHE A 57 -3.53 3.64 22.14
CA PHE A 57 -3.51 5.05 22.58
C PHE A 57 -4.73 5.86 22.13
N VAL A 58 -5.39 5.45 21.05
CA VAL A 58 -6.55 6.15 20.48
C VAL A 58 -7.87 5.70 21.13
N LYS A 59 -7.91 4.48 21.67
CA LYS A 59 -9.02 4.01 22.53
C LYS A 59 -9.12 4.83 23.81
#